data_AF-X1MRG9-F1
#
_entry.id   AF-X1MRG9-F1
#
_cell.length_a   1.000
_cell.length_b   1.000
_cell.length_c   1.000
_cell.angle_alpha   90.00
_cell.angle_beta   90.00
_cell.angle_gamma   90.00
#
_symmetry.space_group_name_H-M   'P 1'
#
loop_
_entity.id
_entity.type
_entity.pdbx_description
1 polymer ?
#
loop_
_entity_poly.entity_id
_entity_poly.type
_entity_poly.pdbx_seq_one_letter_code
_entity_poly.pdbx_strand_id
1 'polypeptide(L)' 'MVYTVVSAAEKLKDEGISVEIIDPRTLIPLDKDTILKSVRKTNHAII' A
#
# COMPACT_ATOMS: atom_id res chain seq x y z
N MET A 1 -8.01 -3.64 8.60
CA MET A 1 -6.64 -3.27 9.01
C MET A 1 -6.11 -2.01 8.32
N VAL A 2 -6.90 -1.30 7.50
CA VAL A 2 -6.47 -0.07 6.82
C VAL A 2 -5.98 1.02 7.79
N TYR A 3 -6.67 1.21 8.92
CA TYR A 3 -6.27 2.19 9.93
C TYR A 3 -4.87 1.93 10.51
N THR A 4 -4.48 0.67 10.67
CA THR A 4 -3.14 0.30 11.15
C THR A 4 -2.07 0.68 10.13
N VAL A 5 -2.34 0.47 8.83
CA VAL A 5 -1.43 0.84 7.75
C VAL A 5 -1.26 2.35 7.66
N VAL A 6 -2.34 3.12 7.86
CA VAL A 6 -2.29 4.59 7.90
C VAL A 6 -1.37 5.06 9.03
N SER A 7 -1.55 4.55 10.25
CA SER A 7 -0.67 4.92 11.38
C SER A 7 0.79 4.49 11.16
N ALA A 8 1.03 3.37 10.48
CA ALA A 8 2.39 2.96 10.12
C ALA A 8 3.02 3.91 9.09
N ALA A 9 2.26 4.32 8.07
CA ALA A 9 2.72 5.26 7.06
C ALA A 9 3.04 6.64 7.66
N GLU A 10 2.27 7.10 8.65
CA GLU A 10 2.56 8.34 9.37
C GLU A 10 3.91 8.29 10.09
N LYS A 11 4.22 7.17 10.78
CA LYS A 11 5.52 7.00 11.46
C LYS A 11 6.68 6.92 10.47
N LEU A 12 6.50 6.19 9.37
CA LEU A 12 7.52 6.04 8.34
C LEU A 12 7.82 7.36 7.62
N LYS A 13 6.85 8.28 7.58
CA LYS A 13 7.03 9.63 7.03
C LYS A 13 8.08 10.44 7.80
N ASP A 14 8.16 10.28 9.13
CA ASP A 14 9.16 10.95 9.97
C ASP A 14 10.59 10.46 9.64
N GLU A 15 10.70 9.23 9.16
CA GLU A 15 11.96 8.63 8.67
C GLU A 15 12.25 8.99 7.20
N GLY A 16 11.41 9.81 6.56
CA GLY A 16 11.53 10.19 5.15
C GLY A 16 11.08 9.12 4.17
N ILE A 17 10.39 8.08 4.64
CA ILE A 17 9.92 6.96 3.81
C ILE A 17 8.50 7.25 3.33
N SER A 18 8.32 7.29 2.02
CA SER A 18 7.00 7.45 1.37
C SER A 18 6.36 6.09 1.11
N VAL A 19 5.12 5.91 1.54
CA VAL A 19 4.35 4.67 1.37
C VAL A 19 3.09 4.93 0.53
N GLU A 20 2.85 4.07 -0.46
CA GLU A 20 1.56 4.02 -1.17
C GLU A 20 0.64 3.00 -0.50
N ILE A 21 -0.55 3.44 -0.10
CA ILE A 21 -1.56 2.58 0.54
C ILE A 21 -2.64 2.26 -0.49
N ILE A 22 -2.87 0.97 -0.75
CA ILE A 22 -3.93 0.48 -1.63
C ILE A 22 -4.86 -0.39 -0.81
N ASP A 23 -6.15 -0.03 -0.78
CA ASP A 23 -7.21 -0.89 -0.27
C ASP A 23 -7.99 -1.48 -1.47
N PRO A 24 -7.83 -2.77 -1.78
CA PRO A 24 -8.51 -3.39 -2.92
C PRO A 24 -10.04 -3.41 -2.77
N ARG A 25 -10.57 -3.29 -1.54
CA ARG A 25 -11.99 -3.44 -1.13
C ARG A 25 -12.68 -4.76 -1.51
N THR A 26 -12.24 -5.42 -2.58
CA THR A 26 -12.78 -6.65 -3.15
C THR A 26 -11.66 -7.68 -3.22
N LEU A 27 -11.91 -8.87 -2.66
CA LEU A 27 -10.94 -9.96 -2.68
C LEU A 27 -11.01 -10.76 -3.99
N ILE A 28 -12.21 -10.95 -4.54
CA ILE A 28 -12.43 -11.74 -5.76
C ILE A 28 -13.50 -11.05 -6.64
N PRO A 29 -13.15 -10.61 -7.86
CA PRO A 29 -11.80 -10.56 -8.40
C PRO A 29 -10.97 -9.47 -7.69
N LEU A 30 -9.74 -9.81 -7.32
CA LEU A 30 -8.78 -8.84 -6.79
C LEU A 30 -8.40 -7.84 -7.88
N ASP A 31 -8.36 -6.55 -7.55
CA ASP A 31 -7.83 -5.51 -8.43
C ASP A 31 -6.29 -5.61 -8.53
N LYS A 32 -5.83 -6.54 -9.35
CA LYS A 32 -4.41 -6.80 -9.60
C LYS A 32 -3.76 -5.66 -10.38
N ASP A 33 -4.50 -4.97 -11.23
CA ASP A 33 -3.94 -3.93 -12.10
C ASP A 33 -3.45 -2.74 -11.27
N THR A 34 -4.26 -2.31 -10.30
CA THR A 34 -3.87 -1.23 -9.36
C THR A 34 -2.64 -1.62 -8.54
N ILE A 35 -2.62 -2.84 -7.99
CA ILE A 35 -1.49 -3.34 -7.19
C ILE A 35 -0.22 -3.42 -8.04
N LEU A 36 -0.28 -4.04 -9.22
CA LEU A 36 0.88 -4.21 -10.10
C LEU A 36 1.45 -2.88 -10.58
N LYS A 37 0.60 -1.88 -10.83
CA LYS A 37 1.04 -0.52 -11.19
C LYS A 37 1.84 0.13 -10.06
N SER A 38 1.40 0.00 -8.82
CA SER A 38 2.13 0.52 -7.66
C SER A 38 3.43 -0.23 -7.41
N VAL A 39 3.42 -1.57 -7.47
CA VAL A 39 4.64 -2.39 -7.31
C VAL A 39 5.68 -2.08 -8.37
N ARG A 40 5.28 -1.82 -9.63
CA ARG A 40 6.22 -1.38 -10.67
C ARG A 40 6.92 -0.05 -10.34
N LYS A 41 6.28 0.81 -9.54
CA LYS A 41 6.83 2.10 -9.11
C LYS A 41 7.67 1.98 -7.84
N THR A 42 7.23 1.18 -6.86
CA THR A 42 7.84 1.08 -5.53
C THR A 42 8.82 -0.09 -5.39
N ASN A 43 8.78 -1.04 -6.33
CA ASN A 43 9.49 -2.33 -6.32
C ASN A 43 9.16 -3.26 -5.14
N HIS A 44 8.25 -2.87 -4.23
CA HIS A 44 7.97 -3.60 -3.00
C HIS A 44 6.46 -3.61 -2.69
N ALA A 45 5.98 -4.70 -2.11
CA ALA A 45 4.61 -4.87 -1.62
C ALA A 45 4.60 -5.51 -0.23
N ILE A 46 3.71 -5.05 0.64
CA ILE A 46 3.46 -5.59 1.98
C ILE A 46 1.94 -5.74 2.14
N ILE A 47 1.48 -6.84 2.75
CA ILE A 47 0.06 -7.20 2.93
C ILE A 47 -0.24 -7.33 4.42
#